data_AF-A0A8D8DE59-F1
#
_entry.id   AF-A0A8D8DE59-F1
#
_cell.length_a   1.000
_cell.length_b   1.000
_cell.length_c   1.000
_cell.angle_alpha   90.00
_cell.angle_beta   90.00
_cell.angle_gamma   90.00
#
_symmetry.space_group_name_H-M   'P 1'
#
loop_
_entity.id
_entity.type
_entity.pdbx_description
1 polymer ?
#
loop_
_entity_poly.entity_id
_entity_poly.type
_entity_poly.pdbx_seq_one_letter_code
_entity_poly.pdbx_strand_id
1 'polypeptide(L)'
;MTLDRGRQAASTMFALSAMLLLSGFNCLNGAHAATKVDDSKGPVFLKEPTNRIDFSNSTGAVVECSATGNPPPEMIWIRSDGTAVGEVPGLRQILSNGNLVFPPFRAEDYRQDVHAQVYACMAKNQFGSVISRDVNVRAVVQQYYEADVNKEHVILGNPAIFKCGIPSFVADFVDVVSWTDEENTYIYSADAIDGKYMVLPSGELHIREVGPEDGYKSYQ
;
A
#
# COMPACT_ATOMS: atom_id res chain seq x y z
N MET A 1 -77.08 -42.80 -29.59
CA MET A 1 -78.09 -41.81 -30.01
C MET A 1 -77.34 -40.51 -30.24
N THR A 2 -76.77 -40.40 -31.46
CA THR A 2 -77.13 -39.44 -32.55
C THR A 2 -76.33 -38.14 -32.41
N LEU A 3 -75.22 -37.95 -33.17
CA LEU A 3 -75.14 -37.24 -34.48
C LEU A 3 -75.89 -35.89 -34.43
N ASP A 4 -75.33 -34.71 -34.75
CA ASP A 4 -74.70 -34.25 -36.01
C ASP A 4 -74.10 -32.85 -35.72
N ARG A 5 -72.86 -32.48 -36.07
CA ARG A 5 -72.36 -31.96 -37.36
C ARG A 5 -73.10 -30.73 -37.93
N GLY A 6 -72.40 -29.59 -37.93
CA GLY A 6 -72.38 -28.59 -39.00
C GLY A 6 -73.52 -27.58 -39.08
N ARG A 7 -73.19 -26.30 -39.28
CA ARG A 7 -73.12 -25.68 -40.62
C ARG A 7 -73.13 -24.15 -40.52
N GLN A 8 -72.05 -23.53 -41.01
CA GLN A 8 -72.03 -22.14 -41.44
C GLN A 8 -72.84 -21.99 -42.74
N ALA A 9 -73.61 -20.91 -42.86
CA ALA A 9 -73.92 -20.17 -44.10
C ALA A 9 -74.77 -18.95 -43.68
N ALA A 10 -74.22 -17.74 -43.66
CA ALA A 10 -74.11 -16.83 -44.80
C ALA A 10 -75.47 -16.49 -45.42
N SER A 11 -75.93 -15.25 -45.19
CA SER A 11 -76.71 -14.53 -46.19
C SER A 11 -76.50 -13.02 -46.05
N THR A 12 -76.23 -12.41 -47.19
CA THR A 12 -75.67 -11.08 -47.45
C THR A 12 -76.73 -10.07 -47.92
N MET A 13 -76.31 -8.79 -47.93
CA MET A 13 -76.80 -7.65 -48.74
C MET A 13 -77.85 -6.73 -48.06
N PHE A 14 -77.88 -5.39 -48.18
CA PHE A 14 -77.28 -4.38 -49.08
C PHE A 14 -77.17 -3.03 -48.30
N ALA A 15 -76.01 -2.35 -48.35
CA ALA A 15 -75.73 -1.04 -48.98
C ALA A 15 -76.45 0.22 -48.44
N LEU A 16 -75.67 1.24 -48.03
CA LEU A 16 -75.43 2.46 -48.81
C LEU A 16 -74.43 3.40 -48.12
N SER A 17 -73.49 3.89 -48.93
CA SER A 17 -72.36 4.74 -48.60
C SER A 17 -72.76 6.22 -48.45
N ALA A 18 -72.05 6.94 -47.57
CA ALA A 18 -71.81 8.38 -47.73
C ALA A 18 -70.45 8.79 -47.13
N MET A 19 -69.46 8.97 -48.02
CA MET A 19 -68.32 9.89 -47.88
C MET A 19 -68.85 11.34 -47.80
N LEU A 20 -68.23 12.39 -47.26
CA LEU A 20 -66.85 12.77 -46.89
C LEU A 20 -67.00 14.12 -46.16
N LEU A 21 -66.14 14.47 -45.19
CA LEU A 21 -65.46 15.78 -45.15
C LEU A 21 -64.25 15.69 -44.19
N LEU A 22 -63.07 15.89 -44.78
CA LEU A 22 -61.78 15.98 -44.11
C LEU A 22 -61.68 17.30 -43.31
N SER A 23 -61.40 17.20 -42.01
CA SER A 23 -60.67 18.24 -41.29
C SER A 23 -59.46 17.59 -40.63
N GLY A 24 -58.29 17.88 -41.21
CA GLY A 24 -57.01 17.41 -40.71
C GLY A 24 -56.73 18.01 -39.34
N PHE A 25 -56.79 17.19 -38.31
CA PHE A 25 -56.13 17.48 -37.05
C PHE A 25 -54.67 17.05 -37.21
N ASN A 26 -53.83 18.05 -37.44
CA ASN A 26 -52.38 17.95 -37.44
C ASN A 26 -51.93 17.50 -36.04
N CYS A 27 -51.67 16.21 -35.84
CA CYS A 27 -50.90 15.75 -34.69
C CYS A 27 -49.42 16.10 -34.93
N LEU A 28 -49.06 17.37 -34.69
CA LEU A 28 -47.67 17.72 -34.39
C LEU A 28 -47.35 17.18 -32.98
N ASN A 29 -47.23 15.86 -32.88
CA ASN A 29 -46.41 15.26 -31.83
C ASN A 29 -44.95 15.57 -32.21
N GLY A 30 -44.51 16.77 -31.84
CA GLY A 30 -43.09 17.03 -31.68
C GLY A 30 -42.60 16.14 -30.54
N ALA A 31 -42.27 14.90 -30.86
CA ALA A 31 -41.39 14.10 -30.02
C ALA A 31 -40.11 14.91 -29.89
N HIS A 32 -39.98 15.62 -28.78
CA HIS A 32 -38.69 16.08 -28.33
C HIS A 32 -37.90 14.81 -28.05
N ALA A 33 -37.13 14.38 -29.05
CA ALA A 33 -36.00 13.52 -28.80
C ALA A 33 -35.10 14.32 -27.84
N ALA A 34 -35.28 14.10 -26.54
CA ALA A 34 -34.31 14.50 -25.56
C ALA A 34 -33.04 13.72 -25.94
N THR A 35 -32.09 14.40 -26.58
CA THR A 35 -30.74 13.89 -26.78
C THR A 35 -30.25 13.58 -25.37
N LYS A 36 -30.26 12.30 -24.97
CA LYS A 36 -29.57 11.89 -23.75
C LYS A 36 -28.12 12.24 -23.99
N VAL A 37 -27.64 13.30 -23.32
CA VAL A 37 -26.23 13.63 -23.30
C VAL A 37 -25.55 12.41 -22.67
N ASP A 38 -24.76 11.72 -23.48
CA ASP A 38 -23.98 10.58 -23.03
C ASP A 38 -22.88 11.10 -22.09
N ASP A 39 -23.17 11.12 -20.80
CA ASP A 39 -22.22 11.50 -19.75
C ASP A 39 -21.34 10.31 -19.33
N SER A 40 -21.30 9.26 -20.16
CA SER A 40 -20.44 8.10 -19.98
C SER A 40 -18.97 8.53 -20.03
N LYS A 41 -18.24 8.19 -18.98
CA LYS A 41 -16.83 8.57 -18.83
C LYS A 41 -16.04 7.40 -18.28
N GLY A 42 -14.88 7.16 -18.89
CA GLY A 42 -13.88 6.22 -18.37
C GLY A 42 -13.34 6.67 -17.00
N PRO A 43 -12.64 5.78 -16.29
CA PRO A 43 -12.11 6.07 -14.97
C PRO A 43 -10.99 7.11 -15.03
N VAL A 44 -10.98 8.05 -14.09
CA VAL A 44 -9.93 9.05 -13.90
C VAL A 44 -9.60 9.16 -12.41
N PHE A 45 -8.33 9.11 -12.04
CA PHE A 45 -7.92 9.25 -10.65
C PHE A 45 -8.24 10.64 -10.10
N LEU A 46 -8.86 10.67 -8.93
CA LEU A 46 -8.97 11.86 -8.08
C LEU A 46 -7.80 11.90 -7.09
N LYS A 47 -7.37 10.74 -6.60
CA LYS A 47 -6.24 10.60 -5.69
C LYS A 47 -5.47 9.32 -5.98
N GLU A 48 -4.18 9.50 -6.24
CA GLU A 48 -3.21 8.41 -6.34
C GLU A 48 -2.37 8.32 -5.05
N PRO A 49 -1.95 7.11 -4.64
CA PRO A 49 -1.09 6.97 -3.47
C PRO A 49 0.31 7.54 -3.72
N THR A 50 1.11 7.79 -2.69
CA THR A 50 2.53 8.20 -2.85
C THR A 50 3.39 7.04 -3.37
N ASN A 51 4.57 7.35 -3.90
CA ASN A 51 5.49 6.33 -4.43
C ASN A 51 6.13 5.43 -3.35
N ARG A 52 6.08 5.86 -2.08
CA ARG A 52 6.64 5.14 -0.95
C ARG A 52 5.73 5.28 0.28
N ILE A 53 5.54 4.18 0.99
CA ILE A 53 4.83 4.08 2.26
C ILE A 53 5.67 3.22 3.19
N ASP A 54 6.28 3.85 4.19
CA ASP A 54 7.03 3.17 5.24
C ASP A 54 6.23 3.29 6.55
N PHE A 55 6.08 2.18 7.28
CA PHE A 55 5.34 2.16 8.54
C PHE A 55 5.87 1.10 9.49
N SER A 56 5.63 1.25 10.79
CA SER A 56 5.98 0.21 11.76
C SER A 56 4.89 -0.86 11.85
N ASN A 57 5.25 -2.07 12.25
CA ASN A 57 4.28 -3.14 12.52
C ASN A 57 3.28 -2.78 13.65
N SER A 58 3.61 -1.83 14.52
CA SER A 58 2.73 -1.35 15.61
C SER A 58 1.74 -0.29 15.17
N THR A 59 2.07 0.53 14.15
CA THR A 59 1.19 1.60 13.65
C THR A 59 0.28 1.12 12.53
N GLY A 60 0.77 0.26 11.63
CA GLY A 60 0.06 -0.07 10.40
C GLY A 60 0.06 1.09 9.40
N ALA A 61 -0.66 0.93 8.29
CA ALA A 61 -0.79 1.94 7.24
C ALA A 61 -2.10 1.85 6.47
N VAL A 62 -2.52 2.97 5.89
CA VAL A 62 -3.63 3.04 4.94
C VAL A 62 -3.13 3.70 3.67
N VAL A 63 -3.30 3.01 2.55
CA VAL A 63 -2.94 3.49 1.21
C VAL A 63 -4.21 3.88 0.49
N GLU A 64 -4.42 5.18 0.34
CA GLU A 64 -5.64 5.72 -0.25
C GLU A 64 -5.57 5.78 -1.77
N CYS A 65 -6.65 5.37 -2.42
CA CYS A 65 -6.81 5.48 -3.86
C CYS A 65 -8.26 5.76 -4.21
N SER A 66 -8.51 6.78 -5.04
CA SER A 66 -9.87 7.11 -5.48
C SER A 66 -9.90 7.56 -6.94
N ALA A 67 -10.96 7.15 -7.64
CA ALA A 67 -11.21 7.51 -9.02
C ALA A 67 -12.68 7.86 -9.23
N THR A 68 -12.94 8.66 -10.26
CA THR A 68 -14.27 9.00 -10.73
C THR A 68 -14.51 8.41 -12.11
N GLY A 69 -15.76 8.23 -12.49
CA GLY A 69 -16.18 7.68 -13.78
C GLY A 69 -17.69 7.53 -13.80
N ASN A 70 -18.27 7.38 -14.98
CA ASN A 70 -19.69 7.13 -15.13
C ASN A 70 -19.90 5.96 -16.11
N PRO A 71 -20.31 4.76 -15.63
CA PRO A 71 -20.55 4.37 -14.24
C PRO A 71 -19.32 4.49 -13.30
N PRO A 72 -19.54 4.61 -11.97
CA PRO A 72 -18.46 4.63 -10.99
C PRO A 72 -17.53 3.42 -11.12
N PRO A 73 -16.21 3.63 -11.07
CA PRO A 73 -15.27 2.53 -11.24
C PRO A 73 -15.12 1.67 -9.98
N GLU A 74 -14.84 0.39 -10.20
CA GLU A 74 -14.34 -0.51 -9.17
C GLU A 74 -12.85 -0.26 -8.93
N MET A 75 -12.45 -0.26 -7.65
CA MET A 75 -11.06 -0.08 -7.24
C MET A 75 -10.43 -1.44 -6.95
N ILE A 76 -9.41 -1.80 -7.71
CA ILE A 76 -8.73 -3.10 -7.65
C ILE A 76 -7.27 -2.85 -7.36
N TRP A 77 -6.71 -3.52 -6.37
CA TRP A 77 -5.27 -3.46 -6.09
C TRP A 77 -4.55 -4.56 -6.86
N ILE A 78 -3.39 -4.23 -7.42
CA ILE A 78 -2.55 -5.16 -8.18
C ILE A 78 -1.10 -5.09 -7.71
N ARG A 79 -0.32 -6.13 -8.01
CA ARG A 79 1.15 -6.12 -7.88
C ARG A 79 1.82 -5.61 -9.16
N SER A 80 3.14 -5.46 -9.12
CA SER A 80 3.98 -5.13 -10.28
C SER A 80 3.84 -6.09 -11.46
N ASP A 81 3.43 -7.34 -11.23
CA ASP A 81 3.16 -8.34 -12.27
C ASP A 81 1.74 -8.25 -12.88
N GLY A 82 0.92 -7.31 -12.39
CA GLY A 82 -0.47 -7.12 -12.82
C GLY A 82 -1.48 -8.04 -12.13
N THR A 83 -1.04 -8.94 -11.25
CA THR A 83 -1.92 -9.85 -10.52
C THR A 83 -2.74 -9.08 -9.49
N ALA A 84 -4.06 -9.27 -9.49
CA ALA A 84 -4.95 -8.72 -8.48
C ALA A 84 -4.58 -9.26 -7.09
N VAL A 85 -4.52 -8.37 -6.11
CA VAL A 85 -4.26 -8.75 -4.72
C VAL A 85 -5.56 -8.97 -3.97
N GLY A 86 -5.62 -10.07 -3.24
CA GLY A 86 -6.71 -10.36 -2.31
C GLY A 86 -6.39 -9.90 -0.89
N GLU A 87 -7.39 -10.05 -0.02
CA GLU A 87 -7.21 -9.89 1.41
C GLU A 87 -6.33 -10.99 2.00
N VAL A 88 -5.54 -10.62 3.01
CA VAL A 88 -4.76 -11.55 3.84
C VAL A 88 -5.22 -11.31 5.28
N PRO A 89 -5.91 -12.27 5.93
CA PRO A 89 -6.44 -12.08 7.27
C PRO A 89 -5.40 -11.52 8.23
N GLY A 90 -5.72 -10.39 8.87
CA GLY A 90 -4.84 -9.69 9.82
C GLY A 90 -3.72 -8.85 9.22
N LEU A 91 -3.38 -8.99 7.93
CA LEU A 91 -2.19 -8.36 7.33
C LEU A 91 -2.49 -7.40 6.18
N ARG A 92 -3.55 -7.65 5.40
CA ARG A 92 -3.95 -6.79 4.28
C ARG A 92 -5.45 -6.87 4.04
N GLN A 93 -6.10 -5.71 4.00
CA GLN A 93 -7.54 -5.59 3.82
C GLN A 93 -7.84 -4.58 2.73
N ILE A 94 -8.92 -4.80 1.97
CA ILE A 94 -9.38 -3.86 0.95
C ILE A 94 -10.72 -3.31 1.43
N LEU A 95 -10.73 -2.03 1.80
CA LEU A 95 -11.95 -1.39 2.29
C LEU A 95 -12.94 -1.17 1.15
N SER A 96 -14.23 -1.02 1.51
CA SER A 96 -15.31 -0.75 0.55
C SER A 96 -15.14 0.57 -0.22
N ASN A 97 -14.36 1.50 0.30
CA ASN A 97 -14.01 2.75 -0.37
C ASN A 97 -12.82 2.63 -1.35
N GLY A 98 -12.23 1.43 -1.48
CA GLY A 98 -11.10 1.15 -2.36
C GLY A 98 -9.72 1.35 -1.72
N ASN A 99 -9.62 1.75 -0.45
CA ASN A 99 -8.34 1.90 0.22
C ASN A 99 -7.73 0.53 0.59
N LEU A 100 -6.41 0.41 0.47
CA LEU A 100 -5.65 -0.76 0.94
C LEU A 100 -5.14 -0.50 2.36
N VAL A 101 -5.50 -1.36 3.29
CA VAL A 101 -5.14 -1.24 4.70
C VAL A 101 -4.19 -2.34 5.10
N PHE A 102 -3.14 -1.97 5.80
CA PHE A 102 -2.19 -2.85 6.49
C PHE A 102 -2.38 -2.64 7.99
N PRO A 103 -3.16 -3.50 8.68
CA PRO A 103 -3.34 -3.40 10.13
C PRO A 103 -2.02 -3.58 10.89
N PRO A 104 -1.94 -3.13 12.16
CA PRO A 104 -0.85 -3.53 13.03
C PRO A 104 -0.75 -5.07 13.14
N PHE A 105 0.48 -5.58 13.14
CA PHE A 105 0.77 -7.01 13.11
C PHE A 105 1.95 -7.36 14.03
N ARG A 106 2.07 -8.61 14.44
CA ARG A 106 3.19 -9.07 15.27
C ARG A 106 4.41 -9.41 14.43
N ALA A 107 5.58 -9.46 15.05
CA ALA A 107 6.83 -9.74 14.34
C ALA A 107 6.79 -11.07 13.58
N GLU A 108 6.19 -12.11 14.18
CA GLU A 108 6.02 -13.44 13.62
C GLU A 108 5.10 -13.50 12.40
N ASP A 109 4.19 -12.52 12.26
CA ASP A 109 3.24 -12.45 11.14
C ASP A 109 3.81 -11.67 9.95
N TYR A 110 5.07 -11.22 10.02
CA TYR A 110 5.70 -10.51 8.92
C TYR A 110 5.79 -11.39 7.68
N ARG A 111 5.26 -10.89 6.57
CA ARG A 111 5.31 -11.53 5.26
C ARG A 111 5.89 -10.60 4.21
N GLN A 112 6.98 -11.02 3.57
CA GLN A 112 7.63 -10.23 2.51
C GLN A 112 6.67 -9.95 1.34
N ASP A 113 5.82 -10.92 0.96
CA ASP A 113 4.87 -10.79 -0.14
C ASP A 113 3.66 -9.86 0.16
N VAL A 114 3.58 -9.35 1.40
CA VAL A 114 2.59 -8.38 1.86
C VAL A 114 3.25 -7.05 2.26
N HIS A 115 4.28 -7.10 3.11
CA HIS A 115 4.87 -5.97 3.80
C HIS A 115 6.13 -5.38 3.14
N ALA A 116 6.68 -6.02 2.11
CA ALA A 116 7.81 -5.51 1.33
C ALA A 116 7.53 -5.75 -0.16
N GLN A 117 6.54 -5.02 -0.67
CA GLN A 117 5.97 -5.27 -2.00
C GLN A 117 5.60 -3.95 -2.69
N VAL A 118 5.71 -3.96 -4.03
CA VAL A 118 5.23 -2.89 -4.90
C VAL A 118 3.79 -3.16 -5.31
N TYR A 119 2.92 -2.21 -5.00
CA TYR A 119 1.51 -2.23 -5.35
C TYR A 119 1.18 -1.14 -6.37
N ALA A 120 0.10 -1.32 -7.11
CA ALA A 120 -0.55 -0.27 -7.87
C ALA A 120 -2.07 -0.38 -7.71
N CYS A 121 -2.75 0.75 -7.85
CA CYS A 121 -4.20 0.83 -7.81
C CYS A 121 -4.75 0.88 -9.23
N MET A 122 -5.70 0.00 -9.57
CA MET A 122 -6.41 -0.02 -10.84
C MET A 122 -7.86 0.43 -10.62
N ALA A 123 -8.27 1.48 -11.32
CA ALA A 123 -9.68 1.89 -11.40
C ALA A 123 -10.26 1.38 -12.71
N LYS A 124 -11.38 0.63 -12.66
CA LYS A 124 -11.98 0.00 -13.84
C LYS A 124 -13.48 0.22 -13.90
N ASN A 125 -13.98 0.62 -15.08
CA ASN A 125 -15.40 0.55 -15.41
C ASN A 125 -15.59 -0.06 -16.80
N GLN A 126 -16.83 -0.12 -17.30
CA GLN A 126 -17.14 -0.72 -18.61
C GLN A 126 -16.50 0.00 -19.81
N PHE A 127 -16.02 1.24 -19.62
CA PHE A 127 -15.42 2.07 -20.67
C PHE A 127 -13.89 2.04 -20.66
N GLY A 128 -13.26 1.46 -19.64
CA GLY A 128 -11.81 1.30 -19.60
C GLY A 128 -11.24 1.04 -18.20
N SER A 129 -9.91 1.01 -18.14
CA SER A 129 -9.14 0.87 -16.90
C SER A 129 -7.93 1.80 -16.91
N VAL A 130 -7.66 2.42 -15.77
CA VAL A 130 -6.44 3.21 -15.52
C VAL A 130 -5.70 2.65 -14.31
N ILE A 131 -4.37 2.70 -14.35
CA ILE A 131 -3.48 2.18 -13.30
C ILE A 131 -2.68 3.35 -12.73
N SER A 132 -2.59 3.45 -11.41
CA SER A 132 -1.83 4.49 -10.74
C SER A 132 -0.32 4.29 -10.91
N ARG A 133 0.47 5.26 -10.45
CA ARG A 133 1.89 5.01 -10.18
C ARG A 133 2.11 3.87 -9.18
N ASP A 134 3.30 3.30 -9.23
CA ASP A 134 3.79 2.29 -8.29
C ASP A 134 3.92 2.86 -6.87
N VAL A 135 3.59 2.02 -5.89
CA VAL A 135 3.66 2.31 -4.46
C VAL A 135 4.55 1.26 -3.81
N ASN A 136 5.74 1.67 -3.39
CA ASN A 136 6.64 0.81 -2.63
C ASN A 136 6.21 0.80 -1.16
N VAL A 137 5.62 -0.31 -0.72
CA VAL A 137 5.16 -0.52 0.66
C VAL A 137 6.25 -1.27 1.43
N ARG A 138 6.73 -0.67 2.52
CA ARG A 138 7.73 -1.26 3.42
C ARG A 138 7.28 -1.15 4.87
N ALA A 139 6.82 -2.25 5.44
CA ALA A 139 6.65 -2.35 6.89
C ALA A 139 7.99 -2.67 7.57
N VAL A 140 8.28 -1.98 8.67
CA VAL A 140 9.45 -2.22 9.51
C VAL A 140 8.96 -2.80 10.83
N VAL A 141 9.47 -3.97 11.20
CA VAL A 141 9.11 -4.61 12.46
C VAL A 141 9.95 -4.02 13.58
N GLN A 142 9.28 -3.46 14.59
CA GLN A 142 9.93 -3.02 15.81
C GLN A 142 10.23 -4.25 16.67
N GLN A 143 11.45 -4.75 16.56
CA GLN A 143 11.94 -5.85 17.39
C GLN A 143 12.84 -5.29 18.49
N TYR A 144 12.75 -5.90 19.68
CA TYR A 144 13.77 -5.69 20.69
C TYR A 144 15.10 -6.19 20.13
N TYR A 145 16.12 -5.37 20.22
CA TYR A 145 17.49 -5.73 19.94
C TYR A 145 18.33 -5.31 21.14
N GLU A 146 19.39 -6.05 21.36
CA GLU A 146 20.43 -5.71 22.32
C GLU A 146 21.73 -5.67 21.51
N ALA A 147 22.54 -4.64 21.78
CA ALA A 147 23.86 -4.53 21.18
C ALA A 147 24.87 -4.99 22.23
N ASP A 148 25.78 -5.86 21.82
CA ASP A 148 26.73 -6.49 22.73
C ASP A 148 28.14 -5.99 22.45
N VAL A 149 28.91 -5.76 23.50
CA VAL A 149 30.35 -5.49 23.41
C VAL A 149 31.10 -6.71 23.90
N ASN A 150 31.93 -7.29 23.02
CA ASN A 150 32.73 -8.45 23.37
C ASN A 150 34.06 -8.06 24.01
N LYS A 151 34.66 -9.01 24.75
CA LYS A 151 36.01 -8.85 25.30
C LYS A 151 37.02 -8.79 24.17
N GLU A 152 37.78 -7.71 24.11
CA GLU A 152 38.87 -7.55 23.16
C GLU A 152 40.20 -8.00 23.80
N HIS A 153 41.02 -8.72 23.04
CA HIS A 153 42.30 -9.24 23.51
C HIS A 153 43.44 -8.51 22.78
N VAL A 154 44.19 -7.69 23.52
CA VAL A 154 45.22 -6.82 22.93
C VAL A 154 46.55 -7.01 23.65
N ILE A 155 47.64 -6.93 22.89
CA ILE A 155 49.01 -6.91 23.44
C ILE A 155 49.31 -5.50 23.92
N LEU A 156 49.89 -5.38 25.12
CA LEU A 156 50.26 -4.09 25.72
C LEU A 156 51.07 -3.23 24.74
N GLY A 157 50.69 -1.96 24.60
CA GLY A 157 51.26 -0.98 23.68
C GLY A 157 50.64 -0.98 22.28
N ASN A 158 49.89 -2.02 21.87
CA ASN A 158 49.14 -2.00 20.63
C ASN A 158 47.84 -1.20 20.79
N PRO A 159 47.26 -0.70 19.68
CA PRO A 159 45.92 -0.14 19.70
C PRO A 159 44.85 -1.22 19.92
N ALA A 160 43.78 -0.88 20.63
CA ALA A 160 42.55 -1.66 20.71
C ALA A 160 41.45 -1.04 19.84
N ILE A 161 40.59 -1.89 19.28
CA ILE A 161 39.38 -1.48 18.59
C ILE A 161 38.22 -2.28 19.20
N PHE A 162 37.37 -1.60 19.96
CA PHE A 162 36.12 -2.18 20.46
C PHE A 162 35.02 -1.97 19.43
N LYS A 163 34.27 -3.05 19.18
CA LYS A 163 33.13 -3.05 18.24
C LYS A 163 31.84 -3.21 19.00
N CYS A 164 30.88 -2.35 18.70
CA CYS A 164 29.50 -2.52 19.14
C CYS A 164 28.84 -3.58 18.24
N GLY A 165 28.50 -4.74 18.81
CA GLY A 165 27.90 -5.86 18.12
C GLY A 165 26.42 -5.62 17.84
N ILE A 166 26.12 -4.81 16.82
CA ILE A 166 24.75 -4.58 16.36
C ILE A 166 24.28 -5.78 15.54
N PRO A 167 23.14 -6.41 15.88
CA PRO A 167 22.62 -7.54 15.10
C PRO A 167 22.34 -7.15 13.64
N SER A 168 22.73 -8.01 12.70
CA SER A 168 22.68 -7.70 11.26
C SER A 168 21.27 -7.41 10.73
N PHE A 169 20.22 -7.88 11.40
CA PHE A 169 18.83 -7.65 11.00
C PHE A 169 18.33 -6.23 11.35
N VAL A 170 19.05 -5.47 12.19
CA VAL A 170 18.76 -4.05 12.51
C VAL A 170 19.84 -3.08 12.07
N ALA A 171 20.98 -3.57 11.56
CA ALA A 171 22.16 -2.75 11.23
C ALA A 171 21.88 -1.63 10.21
N ASP A 172 20.86 -1.76 9.36
CA ASP A 172 20.46 -0.70 8.41
C ASP A 172 19.76 0.50 9.08
N PHE A 173 19.38 0.38 10.36
CA PHE A 173 18.54 1.35 11.07
C PHE A 173 19.12 1.82 12.40
N VAL A 174 20.27 1.29 12.80
CA VAL A 174 20.89 1.52 14.11
C VAL A 174 22.35 1.89 13.90
N ASP A 175 22.74 3.04 14.44
CA ASP A 175 24.11 3.55 14.41
C ASP A 175 24.64 3.74 15.84
N VAL A 176 25.95 3.61 16.01
CA VAL A 176 26.61 3.91 17.29
C VAL A 176 26.65 5.43 17.50
N VAL A 177 26.11 5.89 18.63
CA VAL A 177 26.04 7.32 18.97
C VAL A 177 27.26 7.76 19.77
N SER A 178 27.62 6.99 20.78
CA SER A 178 28.73 7.22 21.69
C SER A 178 29.12 5.92 22.37
N TRP A 179 30.29 5.93 22.99
CA TRP A 179 30.71 4.89 23.92
C TRP A 179 30.66 5.44 25.34
N THR A 180 30.42 4.56 26.30
CA THR A 180 30.43 4.85 27.73
C THR A 180 31.39 3.94 28.46
N ASP A 181 32.12 4.49 29.42
CA ASP A 181 32.87 3.69 30.38
C ASP A 181 32.05 3.38 31.64
N GLU A 182 32.63 2.59 32.54
CA GLU A 182 32.03 2.20 33.82
C GLU A 182 31.69 3.36 34.77
N GLU A 183 32.31 4.52 34.57
CA GLU A 183 32.05 5.75 35.33
C GLU A 183 30.94 6.60 34.69
N ASN A 184 30.31 6.12 33.61
CA ASN A 184 29.36 6.83 32.75
C ASN A 184 29.98 8.06 32.07
N THR A 185 31.27 8.00 31.74
CA THR A 185 31.90 9.01 30.90
C THR A 185 31.56 8.73 29.44
N TYR A 186 30.90 9.69 28.80
CA TYR A 186 30.52 9.59 27.39
C TYR A 186 31.68 10.01 26.48
N ILE A 187 31.98 9.17 25.50
CA ILE A 187 33.01 9.37 24.47
C ILE A 187 32.29 9.53 23.13
N TYR A 188 32.39 10.71 22.52
CA TYR A 188 31.75 11.02 21.23
C TYR A 188 32.74 10.98 20.08
N SER A 189 32.24 10.91 18.84
CA SER A 189 33.05 10.87 17.61
C SER A 189 33.91 12.11 17.35
N ALA A 190 33.56 13.25 17.94
CA ALA A 190 34.35 14.48 17.84
C ALA A 190 35.44 14.59 18.93
N ASP A 191 35.36 13.78 19.98
CA ASP A 191 36.17 13.95 21.18
C ASP A 191 37.30 12.92 21.22
N ALA A 192 38.51 13.38 20.93
CA ALA A 192 39.72 12.65 21.28
C ALA A 192 40.05 12.93 22.75
N ILE A 193 39.48 12.15 23.67
CA ILE A 193 39.75 12.32 25.11
C ILE A 193 41.21 11.97 25.38
N ASP A 194 41.96 12.95 25.87
CA ASP A 194 43.41 12.89 26.14
C ASP A 194 44.26 12.39 24.96
N GLY A 195 43.72 12.44 23.74
CA GLY A 195 44.34 11.87 22.54
C GLY A 195 44.45 10.34 22.55
N LYS A 196 43.92 9.65 23.57
CA LYS A 196 43.98 8.19 23.75
C LYS A 196 42.74 7.49 23.23
N TYR A 197 41.56 8.00 23.56
CA TYR A 197 40.26 7.41 23.19
C TYR A 197 39.63 8.19 22.03
N MET A 198 39.07 7.49 21.05
CA MET A 198 38.43 8.10 19.88
C MET A 198 37.35 7.18 19.33
N VAL A 199 36.17 7.71 19.02
CA VAL A 199 35.15 6.96 18.28
C VAL A 199 35.33 7.20 16.78
N LEU A 200 35.49 6.13 16.01
CA LEU A 200 35.65 6.20 14.56
C LEU A 200 34.32 6.57 13.88
N PRO A 201 34.33 7.11 12.64
CA PRO A 201 33.11 7.40 11.89
C PRO A 201 32.21 6.19 11.64
N SER A 202 32.78 4.99 11.69
CA SER A 202 32.08 3.70 11.58
C SER A 202 31.52 3.17 12.91
N GLY A 203 31.75 3.88 14.02
CA GLY A 203 31.16 3.58 15.32
C GLY A 203 32.05 2.79 16.29
N GLU A 204 33.23 2.33 15.89
CA GLU A 204 34.14 1.62 16.79
C GLU A 204 34.85 2.57 17.76
N LEU A 205 35.09 2.10 19.00
CA LEU A 205 35.95 2.79 19.96
C LEU A 205 37.41 2.36 19.74
N HIS A 206 38.24 3.32 19.37
CA HIS A 206 39.66 3.17 19.18
C HIS A 206 40.42 3.68 20.41
N ILE A 207 41.23 2.80 21.02
CA ILE A 207 42.12 3.12 22.15
C ILE A 207 43.56 3.04 21.65
N ARG A 208 44.29 4.16 21.72
CA ARG A 208 45.72 4.21 21.39
C ARG A 208 46.56 3.65 22.53
N GLU A 209 47.62 2.94 22.16
CA GLU A 209 48.68 2.47 23.08
C GLU A 209 48.12 1.90 24.40
N VAL A 210 47.51 0.71 24.32
CA VAL A 210 46.85 0.08 25.47
C VAL A 210 47.84 -0.17 26.61
N GLY A 211 47.51 0.33 27.79
CA GLY A 211 48.25 0.13 29.03
C GLY A 211 47.55 -0.84 29.99
N PRO A 212 48.24 -1.32 31.05
CA PRO A 212 47.62 -2.16 32.08
C PRO A 212 46.38 -1.54 32.72
N GLU A 213 46.33 -0.21 32.82
CA GLU A 213 45.22 0.55 33.40
C GLU A 213 43.92 0.42 32.60
N ASP A 214 44.00 0.23 31.28
CA ASP A 214 42.82 0.12 30.42
C ASP A 214 42.13 -1.25 30.60
N GLY A 215 42.88 -2.26 31.06
CA GLY A 215 42.34 -3.60 31.32
C GLY A 215 41.39 -3.66 32.52
N TYR A 216 41.32 -2.60 33.33
CA TYR A 216 40.38 -2.49 34.45
C TYR A 216 39.06 -1.80 34.08
N LYS A 217 38.98 -1.20 32.88
CA LYS A 217 37.78 -0.49 32.42
C LYS A 217 36.85 -1.41 31.64
N SER A 218 35.56 -1.14 31.73
CA SER A 218 34.53 -1.73 30.86
C SER A 218 33.89 -0.67 29.98
N TYR A 219 33.46 -1.07 28.78
CA TYR A 219 32.91 -0.20 27.76
C TYR A 219 31.58 -0.73 27.24
N GLN A 220 30.63 0.18 27.01
CA GLN A 220 29.29 -0.07 26.45
C GLN A 220 28.94 0.97 25.39
#